data_AF-A0A177DKN3-F1
#
_entry.id   AF-A0A177DKN3-F1
#
_cell.length_a   1.000
_cell.length_b   1.000
_cell.length_c   1.000
_cell.angle_alpha   90.00
_cell.angle_beta   90.00
_cell.angle_gamma   90.00
#
_symmetry.space_group_name_H-M   'P 1'
#
loop_
_entity.id
_entity.type
_entity.pdbx_description
1 polymer ?
#
loop_
_entity_poly.entity_id
_entity_poly.type
_entity_poly.pdbx_seq_one_letter_code
_entity_poly.pdbx_strand_id
1 'polypeptide(L)'
;MKGIAPRSVPTQEGSLDHVLDVLVLNNRPFLLVGCAAQRWMGSNGTMTDVCEIVIRNDALSAIASDLLATGEWVGVKESKAQASARQDDPISKCDADVVFRRVHIENGNEFEWLALWSENSYHINVDECARIRVPDVYSWSPILVEDSWHPAMHRDNGWWYGPRVHPDTKVSNPASAHPNAIFFSSLPRGKSAAHAHCIHIPALPAYIDALVYHVTHYKATKPGLWALSSWQLRNLTRYLYLELDHQQLPLLIEMEEYEYMESYLKRFVRKPRFVYRVDEKGEFEATRVREWDPESYPAWCRVSK
;
A
#
# COMPACT_ATOMS: atom_id res chain seq x y z
N MET A 1 13.41 27.84 40.85
CA MET A 1 12.87 27.51 39.51
C MET A 1 11.91 26.35 39.67
N LYS A 2 10.61 26.54 39.42
CA LYS A 2 9.63 25.46 39.43
C LYS A 2 9.83 24.64 38.16
N GLY A 3 10.17 23.35 38.31
CA GLY A 3 10.27 22.42 37.20
C GLY A 3 8.92 22.28 36.50
N ILE A 4 8.88 22.60 35.22
CA ILE A 4 7.73 22.33 34.36
C ILE A 4 7.77 20.81 34.11
N ALA A 5 6.79 20.08 34.67
CA ALA A 5 6.60 18.68 34.34
C ALA A 5 6.38 18.56 32.81
N PRO A 6 6.98 17.58 32.13
CA PRO A 6 6.71 17.36 30.72
C PRO A 6 5.21 17.12 30.55
N ARG A 7 4.56 17.93 29.72
CA ARG A 7 3.18 17.70 29.28
C ARG A 7 3.15 16.31 28.63
N SER A 8 2.42 15.39 29.24
CA SER A 8 2.07 14.13 28.59
C SER A 8 1.36 14.48 27.28
N VAL A 9 2.00 14.16 26.15
CA VAL A 9 1.33 14.19 24.84
C VAL A 9 0.17 13.19 24.98
N PRO A 10 -1.10 13.60 24.75
CA PRO A 10 -2.20 12.66 24.73
C PRO A 10 -1.83 11.55 23.74
N THR A 11 -1.83 10.29 24.19
CA THR A 11 -1.69 9.14 23.30
C THR A 11 -2.82 9.22 22.30
N GLN A 12 -2.50 9.52 21.04
CA GLN A 12 -3.49 9.54 19.96
C GLN A 12 -4.07 8.13 19.86
N GLU A 13 -5.36 8.00 20.17
CA GLU A 13 -6.10 6.76 19.97
C GLU A 13 -6.10 6.42 18.47
N GLY A 14 -6.01 5.12 18.16
CA GLY A 14 -6.04 4.65 16.79
C GLY A 14 -7.48 4.60 16.31
N SER A 15 -7.78 5.20 15.17
CA SER A 15 -9.14 5.23 14.60
C SER A 15 -9.67 3.84 14.24
N LEU A 16 -8.83 2.80 14.28
CA LEU A 16 -9.19 1.41 14.01
C LEU A 16 -8.75 0.47 15.16
N ASP A 17 -8.44 0.99 16.36
CA ASP A 17 -8.09 0.16 17.51
C ASP A 17 -9.20 -0.85 17.83
N HIS A 18 -10.48 -0.45 17.76
CA HIS A 18 -11.61 -1.35 17.96
C HIS A 18 -11.68 -2.49 16.93
N VAL A 19 -11.24 -2.26 15.69
CA VAL A 19 -11.15 -3.31 14.66
C VAL A 19 -10.03 -4.29 15.05
N LEU A 20 -8.89 -3.77 15.50
CA LEU A 20 -7.77 -4.61 15.95
C LEU A 20 -8.13 -5.41 17.20
N ASP A 21 -8.91 -4.85 18.13
CA ASP A 21 -9.43 -5.55 19.31
C ASP A 21 -10.32 -6.73 18.90
N VAL A 22 -11.24 -6.54 17.94
CA VAL A 22 -12.07 -7.63 17.42
C VAL A 22 -11.22 -8.74 16.78
N LEU A 23 -10.18 -8.38 16.03
CA LEU A 23 -9.26 -9.34 15.41
C LEU A 23 -8.46 -10.12 16.48
N VAL A 24 -8.04 -9.45 17.57
CA VAL A 24 -7.38 -10.07 18.73
C VAL A 24 -8.32 -11.02 19.46
N LEU A 25 -9.58 -10.64 19.71
CA LEU A 25 -10.57 -11.48 20.38
C LEU A 25 -10.84 -12.78 19.63
N ASN A 26 -10.78 -12.73 18.30
CA ASN A 26 -10.91 -13.90 17.44
C ASN A 26 -9.60 -14.71 17.32
N ASN A 27 -8.49 -14.24 17.93
CA ASN A 27 -7.15 -14.84 17.91
C ASN A 27 -6.65 -15.21 16.50
N ARG A 28 -6.97 -14.38 15.50
CA ARG A 28 -6.59 -14.63 14.10
C ARG A 28 -5.64 -13.55 13.57
N PRO A 29 -4.56 -13.94 12.87
CA PRO A 29 -3.83 -13.00 12.05
C PRO A 29 -4.71 -12.48 10.91
N PHE A 30 -4.39 -11.29 10.43
CA PHE A 30 -4.97 -10.71 9.22
C PHE A 30 -3.85 -10.09 8.38
N LEU A 31 -4.17 -9.81 7.11
CA LEU A 31 -3.30 -9.07 6.21
C LEU A 31 -3.99 -7.79 5.76
N LEU A 32 -3.33 -6.65 5.93
CA LEU A 32 -3.67 -5.43 5.22
C LEU A 32 -3.33 -5.62 3.75
N VAL A 33 -4.29 -5.33 2.87
CA VAL A 33 -4.13 -5.43 1.41
C VAL A 33 -4.61 -4.15 0.73
N GLY A 34 -4.79 -4.19 -0.58
CA GLY A 34 -5.32 -3.05 -1.32
C GLY A 34 -4.33 -1.88 -1.44
N CYS A 35 -4.87 -0.68 -1.70
CA CYS A 35 -4.06 0.53 -1.90
C CYS A 35 -3.21 0.89 -0.67
N ALA A 36 -3.71 0.63 0.54
CA ALA A 36 -2.99 0.90 1.77
C ALA A 36 -1.70 0.05 1.87
N ALA A 37 -1.81 -1.27 1.64
CA ALA A 37 -0.67 -2.17 1.60
C ALA A 37 0.30 -1.84 0.48
N GLN A 38 -0.22 -1.54 -0.71
CA GLN A 38 0.61 -1.21 -1.88
C GLN A 38 1.54 -0.02 -1.62
N ARG A 39 1.08 0.97 -0.83
CA ARG A 39 1.89 2.12 -0.46
C ARG A 39 2.97 1.79 0.55
N TRP A 40 2.78 0.78 1.42
CA TRP A 40 3.84 0.18 2.22
C TRP A 40 4.81 -0.71 1.41
N MET A 41 4.43 -1.06 0.19
CA MET A 41 5.32 -1.72 -0.79
C MET A 41 6.03 -0.69 -1.68
N GLY A 42 6.09 0.59 -1.29
CA GLY A 42 6.80 1.64 -2.03
C GLY A 42 6.06 2.20 -3.26
N SER A 43 4.88 1.69 -3.60
CA SER A 43 4.09 2.27 -4.70
C SER A 43 3.45 3.59 -4.28
N ASN A 44 3.59 4.65 -5.09
CA ASN A 44 2.79 5.86 -4.89
C ASN A 44 1.37 5.68 -5.48
N GLY A 45 0.63 4.70 -4.94
CA GLY A 45 -0.78 4.49 -5.21
C GLY A 45 -1.66 5.60 -4.61
N THR A 46 -2.91 5.70 -5.03
CA THR A 46 -3.89 6.65 -4.48
C THR A 46 -4.17 6.34 -3.02
N MET A 47 -4.32 7.39 -2.20
CA MET A 47 -5.02 7.26 -0.92
C MET A 47 -6.48 6.86 -1.18
N THR A 48 -7.01 5.97 -0.37
CA THR A 48 -8.40 5.50 -0.48
C THR A 48 -9.10 5.68 0.86
N ASP A 49 -10.41 5.82 0.79
CA ASP A 49 -11.33 5.81 1.93
C ASP A 49 -11.68 4.37 2.38
N VAL A 50 -11.13 3.33 1.74
CA VAL A 50 -11.36 1.92 2.08
C VAL A 50 -10.14 1.29 2.75
N CYS A 51 -10.33 0.73 3.94
CA CYS A 51 -9.40 -0.21 4.54
C CYS A 51 -9.73 -1.63 4.07
N GLU A 52 -8.79 -2.33 3.44
CA GLU A 52 -9.01 -3.69 2.94
C GLU A 52 -8.16 -4.68 3.75
N ILE A 53 -8.81 -5.69 4.33
CA ILE A 53 -8.11 -6.75 5.06
C ILE A 53 -8.52 -8.14 4.60
N VAL A 54 -7.53 -9.04 4.53
CA VAL A 54 -7.74 -10.47 4.30
C VAL A 54 -7.70 -11.19 5.65
N ILE A 55 -8.71 -12.02 5.87
CA ILE A 55 -8.87 -12.85 7.06
C ILE A 55 -9.21 -14.28 6.66
N ARG A 56 -9.03 -15.22 7.60
CA ARG A 56 -9.30 -16.64 7.34
C ARG A 56 -10.75 -16.89 6.98
N ASN A 57 -10.96 -17.86 6.08
CA ASN A 57 -12.30 -18.24 5.62
C ASN A 57 -13.25 -18.58 6.79
N ASP A 58 -12.76 -19.32 7.79
CA ASP A 58 -13.54 -19.79 8.95
C ASP A 58 -13.83 -18.67 9.97
N ALA A 59 -13.10 -17.55 9.89
CA ALA A 59 -13.22 -16.43 10.83
C ALA A 59 -14.07 -15.28 10.28
N LEU A 60 -14.33 -15.24 8.97
CA LEU A 60 -15.03 -14.13 8.32
C LEU A 60 -16.38 -13.80 8.97
N SER A 61 -17.24 -14.80 9.19
CA SER A 61 -18.57 -14.57 9.76
C SER A 61 -18.52 -14.11 11.21
N ALA A 62 -17.59 -14.64 12.02
CA ALA A 62 -17.46 -14.29 13.43
C ALA A 62 -16.95 -12.85 13.56
N ILE A 63 -15.86 -12.52 12.87
CA ILE A 63 -15.27 -11.17 12.84
C ILE A 63 -16.29 -10.14 12.31
N ALA A 64 -17.02 -10.47 11.24
CA ALA A 64 -18.05 -9.58 10.71
C ALA A 64 -19.17 -9.29 11.73
N SER A 65 -19.61 -10.31 12.47
CA SER A 65 -20.62 -10.15 13.52
C SER A 65 -20.10 -9.29 14.67
N ASP A 66 -18.87 -9.54 15.12
CA ASP A 66 -18.26 -8.80 16.24
C ASP A 66 -18.00 -7.33 15.85
N LEU A 67 -17.60 -7.05 14.61
CA LEU A 67 -17.45 -5.68 14.10
C LEU A 67 -18.78 -4.93 14.12
N LEU A 68 -19.89 -5.56 13.73
CA LEU A 68 -21.22 -4.94 13.83
C LEU A 68 -21.60 -4.67 15.29
N ALA A 69 -21.24 -5.59 16.21
CA ALA A 69 -21.53 -5.44 17.63
C ALA A 69 -20.80 -4.26 18.28
N THR A 70 -19.70 -3.76 17.68
CA THR A 70 -19.04 -2.53 18.15
C THR A 70 -19.92 -1.28 18.03
N GLY A 71 -20.90 -1.28 17.12
CA GLY A 71 -21.73 -0.10 16.81
C GLY A 71 -21.02 0.97 15.98
N GLU A 72 -19.71 0.82 15.72
CA GLU A 72 -18.91 1.76 14.90
C GLU A 72 -19.10 1.55 13.39
N TRP A 73 -19.67 0.40 13.01
CA TRP A 73 -19.79 -0.06 11.63
C TRP A 73 -21.22 -0.51 11.32
N VAL A 74 -21.68 -0.21 10.11
CA VAL A 74 -22.93 -0.76 9.56
C VAL A 74 -22.63 -1.60 8.32
N GLY A 75 -23.27 -2.77 8.25
CA GLY A 75 -23.13 -3.68 7.12
C GLY A 75 -23.82 -3.12 5.89
N VAL A 76 -23.09 -3.11 4.77
CA VAL A 76 -23.60 -2.67 3.47
C VAL A 76 -24.17 -3.90 2.79
N LYS A 77 -25.51 -4.01 2.76
CA LYS A 77 -26.15 -5.03 1.92
C LYS A 77 -25.92 -4.64 0.46
N GLU A 78 -25.61 -5.62 -0.39
CA GLU A 78 -25.56 -5.45 -1.85
C GLU A 78 -26.90 -4.90 -2.37
N SER A 79 -27.10 -3.59 -2.34
CA SER A 79 -28.10 -2.97 -3.20
C SER A 79 -27.44 -2.74 -4.54
N LYS A 80 -27.52 -3.77 -5.41
CA LYS A 80 -27.41 -3.61 -6.85
C LYS A 80 -28.43 -2.57 -7.32
N ALA A 81 -28.06 -1.28 -7.35
CA ALA A 81 -28.68 -0.28 -8.21
C ALA A 81 -27.97 1.08 -8.05
N GLN A 82 -27.31 1.51 -9.12
CA GLN A 82 -27.15 2.93 -9.48
C GLN A 82 -26.34 3.80 -8.49
N ALA A 83 -25.05 3.51 -8.32
CA ALA A 83 -24.10 4.61 -8.24
C ALA A 83 -24.01 5.19 -9.65
N SER A 84 -24.64 6.35 -9.83
CA SER A 84 -24.72 7.13 -11.06
C SER A 84 -23.40 7.15 -11.83
N ALA A 85 -23.50 7.18 -13.17
CA ALA A 85 -22.42 7.31 -14.14
C ALA A 85 -21.57 8.60 -14.04
N ARG A 86 -21.53 9.24 -12.87
CA ARG A 86 -20.76 10.44 -12.52
C ARG A 86 -20.44 10.44 -11.02
N GLN A 87 -19.43 9.70 -10.60
CA GLN A 87 -18.50 10.06 -9.52
C GLN A 87 -17.43 8.97 -9.38
N ASP A 88 -16.18 9.43 -9.26
CA ASP A 88 -14.93 8.66 -9.31
C ASP A 88 -14.75 7.69 -8.14
N ASP A 89 -15.44 6.55 -8.15
CA ASP A 89 -15.21 5.51 -7.14
C ASP A 89 -15.09 4.14 -7.80
N PRO A 90 -13.87 3.60 -7.97
CA PRO A 90 -13.70 2.38 -8.72
C PRO A 90 -14.13 1.21 -7.83
N ILE A 91 -15.33 0.67 -8.08
CA ILE A 91 -15.70 -0.76 -8.29
C ILE A 91 -15.20 -1.82 -7.27
N SER A 92 -14.15 -1.63 -6.47
CA SER A 92 -13.66 -2.56 -5.44
C SER A 92 -14.57 -2.66 -4.21
N LYS A 93 -15.46 -1.68 -4.00
CA LYS A 93 -16.45 -1.69 -2.90
C LYS A 93 -17.52 -2.77 -3.03
N CYS A 94 -17.66 -3.42 -4.20
CA CYS A 94 -18.75 -4.38 -4.47
C CYS A 94 -18.32 -5.85 -4.51
N ASP A 95 -17.01 -6.14 -4.53
CA ASP A 95 -16.52 -7.51 -4.78
C ASP A 95 -16.02 -8.22 -3.51
N ALA A 96 -15.82 -7.46 -2.42
CA ALA A 96 -15.40 -7.97 -1.12
C ALA A 96 -16.50 -8.83 -0.49
N ASP A 97 -16.10 -9.81 0.33
CA ASP A 97 -17.06 -10.76 0.91
C ASP A 97 -17.97 -10.09 1.93
N VAL A 98 -17.45 -9.11 2.67
CA VAL A 98 -18.22 -8.25 3.57
C VAL A 98 -17.71 -6.83 3.49
N VAL A 99 -18.64 -5.87 3.41
CA VAL A 99 -18.31 -4.44 3.39
C VAL A 99 -19.07 -3.72 4.49
N PHE A 100 -18.35 -2.89 5.22
CA PHE A 100 -18.88 -2.01 6.23
C PHE A 100 -18.67 -0.56 5.84
N ARG A 101 -19.64 0.27 6.23
CA ARG A 101 -19.50 1.72 6.26
C ARG A 101 -19.40 2.17 7.71
N ARG A 102 -18.49 3.10 7.98
CA ARG A 102 -18.34 3.66 9.31
C ARG A 102 -19.53 4.54 9.68
N VAL A 103 -19.99 4.45 10.93
CA VAL A 103 -21.13 5.23 11.43
C VAL A 103 -20.73 6.67 11.68
N HIS A 104 -19.55 6.88 12.26
CA HIS A 104 -19.01 8.19 12.60
C HIS A 104 -17.56 8.33 12.11
N ILE A 105 -17.27 9.47 11.50
CA ILE A 105 -15.94 9.84 11.01
C ILE A 105 -15.57 11.15 11.69
N GLU A 106 -14.53 11.12 12.52
CA GLU A 106 -14.07 12.30 13.26
C GLU A 106 -13.17 13.19 12.41
N ASN A 107 -12.27 12.57 11.64
CA ASN A 107 -11.39 13.24 10.69
C ASN A 107 -11.71 12.78 9.26
N GLY A 108 -11.91 13.73 8.35
CA GLY A 108 -12.26 13.45 6.95
C GLY A 108 -11.18 12.70 6.14
N ASN A 109 -10.01 12.43 6.73
CA ASN A 109 -9.00 11.55 6.14
C ASN A 109 -9.09 10.10 6.63
N GLU A 110 -9.94 9.78 7.61
CA GLU A 110 -10.10 8.41 8.07
C GLU A 110 -10.75 7.51 7.01
N PHE A 111 -10.53 6.20 7.13
CA PHE A 111 -11.25 5.24 6.32
C PHE A 111 -12.76 5.31 6.62
N GLU A 112 -13.55 5.58 5.59
CA GLU A 112 -15.02 5.54 5.63
C GLU A 112 -15.53 4.09 5.49
N TRP A 113 -14.76 3.23 4.83
CA TRP A 113 -15.16 1.86 4.53
C TRP A 113 -14.15 0.84 5.04
N LEU A 114 -14.66 -0.32 5.42
CA LEU A 114 -13.87 -1.50 5.75
C LEU A 114 -14.35 -2.65 4.87
N ALA A 115 -13.46 -3.21 4.07
CA ALA A 115 -13.71 -4.37 3.24
C ALA A 115 -12.99 -5.59 3.82
N LEU A 116 -13.77 -6.63 4.14
CA LEU A 116 -13.24 -7.92 4.56
C LEU A 116 -13.22 -8.87 3.37
N TRP A 117 -12.06 -9.45 3.16
CA TRP A 117 -11.84 -10.50 2.19
C TRP A 117 -11.52 -11.81 2.92
N SER A 118 -12.10 -12.90 2.44
CA SER A 118 -11.67 -14.24 2.75
C SER A 118 -10.45 -14.62 1.92
N GLU A 119 -9.64 -15.53 2.44
CA GLU A 119 -8.47 -16.09 1.73
C GLU A 119 -8.82 -16.60 0.34
N ASN A 120 -9.97 -17.28 0.20
CA ASN A 120 -10.40 -17.85 -1.07
C ASN A 120 -10.77 -16.77 -2.09
N SER A 121 -11.37 -15.68 -1.63
CA SER A 121 -11.81 -14.58 -2.47
C SER A 121 -10.69 -13.63 -2.88
N TYR A 122 -9.65 -13.48 -2.05
CA TYR A 122 -8.48 -12.64 -2.34
C TYR A 122 -7.28 -13.44 -2.86
N HIS A 123 -7.38 -14.76 -2.88
CA HIS A 123 -6.31 -15.66 -3.32
C HIS A 123 -4.98 -15.46 -2.55
N ILE A 124 -5.06 -15.28 -1.23
CA ILE A 124 -3.90 -15.25 -0.34
C ILE A 124 -4.19 -16.09 0.90
N ASN A 125 -3.31 -17.05 1.21
CA ASN A 125 -3.35 -17.82 2.46
C ASN A 125 -2.72 -16.99 3.59
N VAL A 126 -3.48 -16.65 4.63
CA VAL A 126 -3.03 -15.74 5.70
C VAL A 126 -1.95 -16.37 6.59
N ASP A 127 -1.91 -17.70 6.69
CA ASP A 127 -0.98 -18.42 7.56
C ASP A 127 0.33 -18.80 6.86
N GLU A 128 0.23 -19.20 5.60
CA GLU A 128 1.36 -19.69 4.81
C GLU A 128 2.12 -18.55 4.10
N CYS A 129 1.44 -17.44 3.80
CA CYS A 129 2.06 -16.30 3.16
C CYS A 129 3.13 -15.67 4.05
N ALA A 130 4.29 -15.33 3.45
CA ALA A 130 5.29 -14.52 4.10
C ALA A 130 4.72 -13.13 4.41
N ARG A 131 4.96 -12.64 5.64
CA ARG A 131 4.33 -11.43 6.17
C ARG A 131 5.35 -10.38 6.56
N ILE A 132 5.09 -9.15 6.14
CA ILE A 132 5.91 -8.00 6.53
C ILE A 132 5.12 -7.15 7.51
N ARG A 133 5.75 -6.79 8.63
CA ARG A 133 5.14 -5.91 9.62
C ARG A 133 5.16 -4.47 9.14
N VAL A 134 4.03 -3.78 9.28
CA VAL A 134 3.90 -2.36 8.99
C VAL A 134 3.46 -1.62 10.25
N PRO A 135 3.83 -0.35 10.41
CA PRO A 135 3.65 0.35 11.68
C PRO A 135 2.21 0.83 11.88
N ASP A 136 1.42 0.96 10.80
CA ASP A 136 0.03 1.40 10.82
C ASP A 136 -0.72 0.92 9.57
N VAL A 137 -2.06 1.00 9.59
CA VAL A 137 -2.92 0.73 8.44
C VAL A 137 -2.95 1.93 7.48
N TYR A 138 -2.76 3.16 7.99
CA TYR A 138 -2.61 4.32 7.12
C TYR A 138 -1.17 4.48 6.63
N SER A 139 -1.00 4.42 5.31
CA SER A 139 0.28 4.63 4.61
C SER A 139 0.38 6.04 4.03
N TRP A 140 0.30 7.08 4.89
CA TRP A 140 0.31 8.49 4.47
C TRP A 140 1.47 8.87 3.55
N SER A 141 2.63 8.26 3.78
CA SER A 141 3.80 8.33 2.90
C SER A 141 4.03 6.97 2.24
N PRO A 142 4.18 6.90 0.90
CA PRO A 142 4.62 5.67 0.25
C PRO A 142 6.06 5.35 0.69
N ILE A 143 6.23 4.18 1.27
CA ILE A 143 7.50 3.70 1.81
C ILE A 143 7.61 2.24 1.39
N LEU A 144 8.76 1.81 0.92
CA LEU A 144 9.05 0.39 0.74
C LEU A 144 9.57 -0.15 2.08
N VAL A 145 8.80 -1.04 2.72
CA VAL A 145 9.21 -1.67 3.99
C VAL A 145 10.08 -2.91 3.78
N GLU A 146 10.02 -3.51 2.60
CA GLU A 146 10.80 -4.69 2.21
C GLU A 146 11.98 -4.25 1.33
N ASP A 147 13.04 -3.76 1.98
CA ASP A 147 14.18 -3.08 1.33
C ASP A 147 14.91 -3.94 0.27
N SER A 148 14.81 -5.28 0.34
CA SER A 148 15.36 -6.19 -0.66
C SER A 148 14.80 -5.95 -2.06
N TRP A 149 13.59 -5.42 -2.17
CA TRP A 149 12.95 -5.06 -3.44
C TRP A 149 13.24 -3.63 -3.90
N HIS A 150 14.19 -2.94 -3.25
CA HIS A 150 14.53 -1.60 -3.69
C HIS A 150 15.45 -1.67 -4.94
N PRO A 151 15.08 -1.03 -6.06
CA PRO A 151 15.76 -1.24 -7.34
C PRO A 151 17.19 -0.70 -7.40
N ALA A 152 17.54 0.25 -6.53
CA ALA A 152 18.89 0.78 -6.42
C ALA A 152 19.70 0.21 -5.24
N MET A 153 19.18 -0.76 -4.49
CA MET A 153 19.81 -1.21 -3.22
C MET A 153 21.21 -1.77 -3.41
N HIS A 154 21.42 -2.52 -4.50
CA HIS A 154 22.67 -3.24 -4.78
C HIS A 154 23.55 -2.53 -5.82
N ARG A 155 23.35 -1.23 -6.05
CA ARG A 155 24.12 -0.48 -7.05
C ARG A 155 25.36 0.14 -6.43
N ASP A 156 26.51 -0.15 -7.04
CA ASP A 156 27.79 0.38 -6.56
C ASP A 156 28.12 1.79 -7.06
N ASN A 157 27.38 2.29 -8.05
CA ASN A 157 27.63 3.59 -8.67
C ASN A 157 26.99 4.78 -7.94
N GLY A 158 26.39 4.57 -6.77
CA GLY A 158 25.74 5.62 -5.96
C GLY A 158 24.49 6.24 -6.59
N TRP A 159 24.04 5.76 -7.76
CA TRP A 159 22.87 6.30 -8.44
C TRP A 159 21.58 5.74 -7.84
N TRP A 160 20.89 6.56 -7.05
CA TRP A 160 19.65 6.20 -6.37
C TRP A 160 18.40 6.60 -7.15
N TYR A 161 17.49 5.63 -7.35
CA TYR A 161 16.15 5.80 -7.91
C TYR A 161 15.21 4.77 -7.28
N GLY A 162 13.89 4.96 -7.44
CA GLY A 162 12.89 4.08 -6.84
C GLY A 162 12.15 4.72 -5.67
N PRO A 163 11.41 3.91 -4.90
CA PRO A 163 10.63 4.38 -3.78
C PRO A 163 11.50 4.85 -2.62
N ARG A 164 10.90 5.53 -1.65
CA ARG A 164 11.60 5.82 -0.39
C ARG A 164 11.67 4.54 0.43
N VAL A 165 12.85 4.26 0.99
CA VAL A 165 13.00 3.38 2.15
C VAL A 165 13.02 4.25 3.39
N HIS A 166 12.53 3.74 4.52
CA HIS A 166 12.46 4.54 5.74
C HIS A 166 13.40 4.00 6.83
N PRO A 167 14.35 4.78 7.37
CA PRO A 167 15.26 4.31 8.43
C PRO A 167 14.52 3.92 9.72
N ASP A 168 13.40 4.57 10.05
CA ASP A 168 12.57 4.21 11.22
C ASP A 168 11.82 2.86 11.10
N THR A 169 11.91 2.12 9.99
CA THR A 169 11.54 0.68 10.00
C THR A 169 12.56 -0.17 10.76
N LYS A 170 13.72 0.40 11.14
CA LYS A 170 14.85 -0.30 11.80
C LYS A 170 15.32 0.32 13.12
N VAL A 171 14.74 1.41 13.63
CA VAL A 171 15.23 2.07 14.86
C VAL A 171 14.10 2.53 15.79
N SER A 172 14.19 2.16 17.07
CA SER A 172 13.37 2.70 18.15
C SER A 172 13.98 3.99 18.70
N ASN A 173 13.52 5.19 18.28
CA ASN A 173 13.38 6.32 19.21
C ASN A 173 12.65 7.55 18.64
N PRO A 174 11.85 8.29 19.46
CA PRO A 174 11.06 9.45 19.05
C PRO A 174 11.64 10.76 19.61
N ALA A 175 12.26 11.62 18.80
CA ALA A 175 12.61 12.98 19.25
C ALA A 175 13.01 13.97 18.12
N SER A 176 12.29 14.00 16.99
CA SER A 176 12.38 15.13 16.06
C SER A 176 11.24 15.10 15.08
N ALA A 177 10.60 16.25 14.86
CA ALA A 177 9.75 16.47 13.69
C ALA A 177 10.67 16.50 12.45
N HIS A 178 11.11 15.34 12.00
CA HIS A 178 11.87 15.21 10.76
C HIS A 178 10.93 15.38 9.55
N PRO A 179 11.42 15.92 8.41
CA PRO A 179 10.72 15.88 7.12
C PRO A 179 10.48 14.44 6.59
N ASN A 180 10.97 13.44 7.32
CA ASN A 180 10.82 12.01 7.11
C ASN A 180 9.92 11.41 8.20
N ALA A 181 8.77 12.02 8.50
CA ALA A 181 7.84 11.40 9.43
C ALA A 181 6.97 10.40 8.66
N ILE A 182 6.96 9.14 9.09
CA ILE A 182 5.94 8.16 8.65
C ILE A 182 4.55 8.60 9.12
N PHE A 183 4.51 9.30 10.26
CA PHE A 183 3.31 9.77 10.93
C PHE A 183 3.27 11.28 11.01
N PHE A 184 2.22 11.86 10.44
CA PHE A 184 1.96 13.29 10.52
C PHE A 184 1.00 13.55 11.67
N SER A 185 1.34 14.48 12.57
CA SER A 185 0.52 14.79 13.74
C SER A 185 -0.88 15.33 13.41
N SER A 186 -1.08 15.81 12.18
CA SER A 186 -2.36 16.32 11.68
C SER A 186 -3.24 15.24 11.03
N LEU A 187 -2.70 14.03 10.83
CA LEU A 187 -3.41 12.94 10.17
C LEU A 187 -3.77 11.84 11.18
N PRO A 188 -4.87 11.10 10.93
CA PRO A 188 -5.28 10.05 11.82
C PRO A 188 -4.26 8.90 11.82
N ARG A 189 -4.16 8.25 12.97
CA ARG A 189 -3.47 6.96 13.15
C ARG A 189 -4.54 5.90 13.15
N GLY A 190 -4.31 4.76 12.52
CA GLY A 190 -5.27 3.66 12.55
C GLY A 190 -5.01 2.77 13.75
N LYS A 191 -3.77 2.75 14.23
CA LYS A 191 -3.36 2.04 15.44
C LYS A 191 -2.75 3.01 16.46
N SER A 192 -3.23 2.99 17.69
CA SER A 192 -2.59 3.75 18.78
C SER A 192 -1.21 3.21 19.09
N ALA A 193 -0.36 4.07 19.65
CA ALA A 193 1.01 3.69 20.04
C ALA A 193 1.05 2.59 21.12
N ALA A 194 -0.02 2.46 21.93
CA ALA A 194 -0.12 1.48 23.00
C ALA A 194 -0.72 0.13 22.53
N HIS A 195 -1.34 0.09 21.35
CA HIS A 195 -2.00 -1.12 20.87
C HIS A 195 -0.97 -2.18 20.44
N ALA A 196 -0.96 -3.31 21.16
CA ALA A 196 0.07 -4.34 21.02
C ALA A 196 -0.05 -5.17 19.72
N HIS A 197 -1.22 -5.19 19.09
CA HIS A 197 -1.43 -6.00 17.89
C HIS A 197 -0.59 -5.53 16.70
N CYS A 198 0.00 -6.48 15.99
CA CYS A 198 0.83 -6.22 14.83
C CYS A 198 -0.03 -6.18 13.56
N ILE A 199 0.23 -5.21 12.70
CA ILE A 199 -0.38 -5.11 11.38
C ILE A 199 0.62 -5.71 10.40
N HIS A 200 0.14 -6.60 9.53
CA HIS A 200 0.96 -7.27 8.53
C HIS A 200 0.43 -6.96 7.13
N ILE A 201 1.33 -6.84 6.16
CA ILE A 201 1.03 -6.94 4.73
C ILE A 201 1.60 -8.26 4.21
N PRO A 202 1.09 -8.82 3.11
CA PRO A 202 1.78 -9.91 2.41
C PRO A 202 3.16 -9.43 1.92
N ALA A 203 4.13 -10.33 1.82
CA ALA A 203 5.38 -10.08 1.12
C ALA A 203 5.12 -9.79 -0.37
N LEU A 204 6.03 -9.06 -1.01
CA LEU A 204 5.79 -8.56 -2.37
C LEU A 204 5.45 -9.67 -3.40
N PRO A 205 6.16 -10.81 -3.47
CA PRO A 205 5.86 -11.86 -4.45
C PRO A 205 4.45 -12.44 -4.27
N ALA A 206 4.09 -12.84 -3.05
CA ALA A 206 2.78 -13.40 -2.74
C ALA A 206 1.64 -12.41 -3.02
N TYR A 207 1.87 -11.11 -2.79
CA TYR A 207 0.91 -10.09 -3.18
C TYR A 207 0.75 -9.99 -4.69
N ILE A 208 1.86 -9.99 -5.44
CA ILE A 208 1.83 -9.94 -6.91
C ILE A 208 1.15 -11.18 -7.49
N ASP A 209 1.40 -12.39 -6.97
CA ASP A 209 0.71 -13.61 -7.40
C ASP A 209 -0.81 -13.49 -7.25
N ALA A 210 -1.29 -12.98 -6.12
CA ALA A 210 -2.71 -12.70 -5.93
C ALA A 210 -3.26 -11.68 -6.95
N LEU A 211 -2.51 -10.60 -7.21
CA LEU A 211 -2.91 -9.61 -8.23
C LEU A 211 -2.97 -10.24 -9.63
N VAL A 212 -2.01 -11.10 -9.98
CA VAL A 212 -2.00 -11.83 -11.26
C VAL A 212 -3.23 -12.72 -11.35
N TYR A 213 -3.52 -13.51 -10.31
CA TYR A 213 -4.71 -14.35 -10.25
C TYR A 213 -6.00 -13.53 -10.44
N HIS A 214 -6.12 -12.38 -9.79
CA HIS A 214 -7.27 -11.49 -9.97
C HIS A 214 -7.40 -11.02 -11.42
N VAL A 215 -6.29 -10.63 -12.04
CA VAL A 215 -6.28 -10.11 -13.42
C VAL A 215 -6.65 -11.20 -14.44
N THR A 216 -6.26 -12.45 -14.20
CA THR A 216 -6.50 -13.58 -15.10
C THR A 216 -7.87 -14.24 -14.89
N HIS A 217 -8.35 -14.37 -13.64
CA HIS A 217 -9.54 -15.16 -13.31
C HIS A 217 -10.79 -14.33 -12.99
N TYR A 218 -10.65 -13.10 -12.49
CA TYR A 218 -11.78 -12.37 -11.89
C TYR A 218 -12.45 -11.33 -12.77
N LYS A 219 -12.04 -11.19 -14.02
CA LYS A 219 -12.62 -10.19 -14.95
C LYS A 219 -14.15 -10.25 -15.04
N ALA A 220 -14.74 -11.44 -14.98
CA ALA A 220 -16.20 -11.62 -15.10
C ALA A 220 -16.93 -11.73 -13.75
N THR A 221 -16.26 -12.26 -12.72
CA THR A 221 -16.88 -12.59 -11.43
C THR A 221 -16.69 -11.52 -10.36
N LYS A 222 -15.55 -10.82 -10.39
CA LYS A 222 -15.19 -9.72 -9.48
C LYS A 222 -14.52 -8.58 -10.29
N PRO A 223 -15.29 -7.85 -11.13
CA PRO A 223 -14.74 -6.89 -12.08
C PRO A 223 -14.05 -5.68 -11.42
N GLY A 224 -14.43 -5.33 -10.19
CA GLY A 224 -13.78 -4.28 -9.41
C GLY A 224 -12.43 -4.69 -8.86
N LEU A 225 -12.36 -5.88 -8.26
CA LEU A 225 -11.11 -6.47 -7.80
C LEU A 225 -10.16 -6.69 -8.99
N TRP A 226 -10.67 -7.16 -10.13
CA TRP A 226 -9.92 -7.27 -11.38
C TRP A 226 -9.33 -5.91 -11.83
N ALA A 227 -10.17 -4.87 -11.91
CA ALA A 227 -9.75 -3.55 -12.37
C ALA A 227 -8.72 -2.92 -11.42
N LEU A 228 -8.97 -3.01 -10.10
CA LEU A 228 -8.06 -2.50 -9.08
C LEU A 228 -6.73 -3.26 -9.09
N SER A 229 -6.76 -4.59 -9.20
CA SER A 229 -5.55 -5.42 -9.22
C SER A 229 -4.70 -5.16 -10.46
N SER A 230 -5.32 -4.96 -11.62
CA SER A 230 -4.62 -4.55 -12.85
C SER A 230 -3.91 -3.21 -12.68
N TRP A 231 -4.58 -2.24 -12.04
CA TRP A 231 -3.98 -0.94 -11.74
C TRP A 231 -2.87 -1.07 -10.69
N GLN A 232 -3.05 -1.91 -9.66
CA GLN A 232 -2.05 -2.13 -8.62
C GLN A 232 -0.79 -2.81 -9.19
N LEU A 233 -0.95 -3.85 -10.00
CA LEU A 233 0.16 -4.54 -10.67
C LEU A 233 0.98 -3.57 -11.52
N ARG A 234 0.30 -2.71 -12.29
CA ARG A 234 0.95 -1.66 -13.09
C ARG A 234 1.72 -0.66 -12.25
N ASN A 235 1.18 -0.28 -11.09
CA ASN A 235 1.81 0.66 -10.19
C ASN A 235 3.03 0.08 -9.49
N LEU A 236 2.95 -1.16 -8.98
CA LEU A 236 4.11 -1.85 -8.39
C LEU A 236 5.22 -1.97 -9.43
N THR A 237 4.89 -2.44 -10.65
CA THR A 237 5.85 -2.50 -11.76
C THR A 237 6.50 -1.14 -12.01
N ARG A 238 5.69 -0.08 -12.11
CA ARG A 238 6.18 1.28 -12.33
C ARG A 238 7.09 1.76 -11.21
N TYR A 239 6.72 1.64 -9.95
CA TYR A 239 7.46 2.27 -8.86
C TYR A 239 8.66 1.44 -8.39
N LEU A 240 8.58 0.12 -8.52
CA LEU A 240 9.66 -0.81 -8.13
C LEU A 240 10.58 -1.20 -9.28
N TYR A 241 10.28 -0.78 -10.51
CA TYR A 241 11.12 -1.08 -11.67
C TYR A 241 11.25 -2.57 -11.97
N LEU A 242 10.14 -3.30 -11.78
CA LEU A 242 10.10 -4.76 -11.89
C LEU A 242 10.42 -5.27 -13.31
N GLU A 243 10.30 -4.43 -14.34
CA GLU A 243 10.66 -4.81 -15.71
C GLU A 243 12.16 -4.71 -16.02
N LEU A 244 12.98 -4.19 -15.09
CA LEU A 244 14.43 -4.18 -15.26
C LEU A 244 15.00 -5.55 -14.87
N ASP A 245 15.94 -6.07 -15.65
CA ASP A 245 16.49 -7.43 -15.50
C ASP A 245 16.87 -7.81 -14.05
N HIS A 246 17.49 -6.87 -13.31
CA HIS A 246 17.94 -7.09 -11.93
C HIS A 246 16.81 -7.12 -10.89
N GLN A 247 15.61 -6.65 -11.23
CA GLN A 247 14.39 -6.79 -10.41
C GLN A 247 13.52 -7.94 -10.90
N GLN A 248 13.44 -8.10 -12.23
CA GLN A 248 12.63 -9.13 -12.87
C GLN A 248 13.04 -10.53 -12.45
N LEU A 249 14.32 -10.88 -12.57
CA LEU A 249 14.75 -12.26 -12.34
C LEU A 249 14.52 -12.73 -10.89
N PRO A 250 14.91 -11.97 -9.83
CA PRO A 250 14.59 -12.34 -8.45
C PRO A 250 13.09 -12.50 -8.21
N LEU A 251 12.27 -11.59 -8.75
CA LEU A 251 10.81 -11.67 -8.62
C LEU A 251 10.26 -12.96 -9.23
N LEU A 252 10.62 -13.27 -10.47
CA LEU A 252 10.08 -14.44 -11.18
C LEU A 252 10.48 -15.77 -10.54
N ILE A 253 11.57 -15.83 -9.78
CA ILE A 253 11.99 -17.03 -9.04
C ILE A 253 11.10 -17.28 -7.82
N GLU A 254 10.59 -16.22 -7.19
CA GLU A 254 9.77 -16.31 -5.98
C GLU A 254 8.27 -16.42 -6.27
N MET A 255 7.84 -16.23 -7.52
CA MET A 255 6.43 -16.23 -7.92
C MET A 255 5.94 -17.60 -8.41
N GLU A 256 4.69 -17.91 -8.08
CA GLU A 256 3.97 -19.07 -8.64
C GLU A 256 3.52 -18.78 -10.08
N GLU A 257 3.03 -17.56 -10.35
CA GLU A 257 2.46 -17.16 -11.65
C GLU A 257 3.51 -16.49 -12.56
N TYR A 258 4.74 -17.03 -12.57
CA TYR A 258 5.89 -16.40 -13.23
C TYR A 258 5.72 -16.27 -14.76
N GLU A 259 5.03 -17.19 -15.43
CA GLU A 259 4.86 -17.15 -16.90
C GLU A 259 4.03 -15.94 -17.37
N TYR A 260 2.94 -15.65 -16.63
CA TYR A 260 2.15 -14.47 -16.85
C TYR A 260 3.00 -13.22 -16.60
N MET A 261 3.70 -13.19 -15.46
CA MET A 261 4.45 -12.00 -15.05
C MET A 261 5.62 -11.71 -15.98
N GLU A 262 6.34 -12.73 -16.46
CA GLU A 262 7.40 -12.58 -17.44
C GLU A 262 6.87 -11.97 -18.75
N SER A 263 5.76 -12.51 -19.25
CA SER A 263 5.08 -12.01 -20.45
C SER A 263 4.53 -10.59 -20.28
N TYR A 264 4.05 -10.26 -19.08
CA TYR A 264 3.57 -8.93 -18.73
C TYR A 264 4.73 -7.93 -18.74
N LEU A 265 5.81 -8.22 -18.01
CA LEU A 265 6.97 -7.35 -17.86
C LEU A 265 7.70 -7.09 -19.19
N LYS A 266 7.86 -8.12 -20.04
CA LYS A 266 8.43 -7.98 -21.40
C LYS A 266 7.67 -6.98 -22.28
N ARG A 267 6.35 -6.81 -22.03
CA ARG A 267 5.48 -5.89 -22.79
C ARG A 267 5.27 -4.56 -22.08
N PHE A 268 5.78 -4.40 -20.85
CA PHE A 268 5.57 -3.19 -20.08
C PHE A 268 6.36 -2.02 -20.67
N VAL A 269 5.65 -0.95 -21.01
CA VAL A 269 6.26 0.27 -21.55
C VAL A 269 6.06 1.41 -20.56
N ARG A 270 7.18 1.93 -20.04
CA ARG A 270 7.16 3.10 -19.16
C ARG A 270 6.74 4.36 -19.89
N LYS A 271 5.97 5.20 -19.20
CA LYS A 271 5.77 6.59 -19.63
C LYS A 271 7.14 7.29 -19.70
N PRO A 272 7.48 7.98 -20.81
CA PRO A 272 8.72 8.74 -20.90
C PRO A 272 8.83 9.78 -19.79
N ARG A 273 10.04 9.92 -19.22
CA ARG A 273 10.38 11.02 -18.32
C ARG A 273 11.27 12.02 -19.06
N PHE A 274 11.09 13.29 -18.75
CA PHE A 274 11.89 14.38 -19.29
C PHE A 274 12.46 15.21 -18.15
N VAL A 275 13.65 15.76 -18.37
CA VAL A 275 14.23 16.85 -17.59
C VAL A 275 14.21 18.10 -18.43
N TYR A 276 14.08 19.25 -17.76
CA TYR A 276 13.90 20.53 -18.42
C TYR A 276 14.94 21.52 -17.91
N ARG A 277 15.42 22.39 -18.79
CA ARG A 277 16.13 23.61 -18.41
C ARG A 277 15.79 24.74 -19.36
N VAL A 278 16.03 25.96 -18.91
CA VAL A 278 16.13 27.15 -19.77
C VAL A 278 17.59 27.58 -19.72
N ASP A 279 18.23 27.73 -20.87
CA ASP A 279 19.64 28.12 -20.93
C ASP A 279 19.85 29.63 -20.70
N GLU A 280 21.11 30.08 -20.68
CA GLU A 280 21.47 31.49 -20.47
C GLU A 280 20.94 32.43 -21.58
N LYS A 281 20.52 31.88 -22.73
CA LYS A 281 19.94 32.61 -23.86
C LYS A 281 18.41 32.64 -23.80
N GLY A 282 17.79 31.97 -22.83
CA GLY A 282 16.35 31.88 -22.70
C GLY A 282 15.71 30.73 -23.50
N GLU A 283 16.50 29.83 -24.08
CA GLU A 283 15.98 28.70 -24.88
C GLU A 283 15.56 27.53 -24.00
N PHE A 284 14.41 26.93 -24.29
CA PHE A 284 13.87 25.79 -23.56
C PHE A 284 14.40 24.47 -24.11
N GLU A 285 15.00 23.65 -23.25
CA GLU A 285 15.46 22.30 -23.58
C GLU A 285 14.66 21.26 -22.79
N ALA A 286 14.16 20.25 -23.49
CA ALA A 286 13.55 19.06 -22.89
C ALA A 286 14.32 17.81 -23.34
N THR A 287 14.96 17.11 -22.40
CA THR A 287 15.69 15.87 -22.69
C THR A 287 14.95 14.68 -22.10
N ARG A 288 14.69 13.66 -22.93
CA ARG A 288 14.15 12.39 -22.45
C ARG A 288 15.22 11.65 -21.66
N VAL A 289 14.88 11.18 -20.46
CA VAL A 289 15.79 10.45 -19.57
C VAL A 289 15.19 9.11 -19.13
N ARG A 290 16.06 8.23 -18.65
CA ARG A 290 15.74 6.97 -17.99
C ARG A 290 16.20 7.07 -16.54
N GLU A 291 15.26 7.03 -15.59
CA GLU A 291 15.57 7.26 -14.16
C GLU A 291 16.63 6.33 -13.59
N TRP A 292 16.73 5.11 -14.12
CA TRP A 292 17.66 4.08 -13.67
C TRP A 292 19.05 4.16 -14.33
N ASP A 293 19.20 5.02 -15.34
CA ASP A 293 20.39 5.13 -16.17
C ASP A 293 20.98 6.55 -16.06
N PRO A 294 22.04 6.76 -15.26
CA PRO A 294 22.66 8.08 -15.09
C PRO A 294 23.19 8.68 -16.40
N GLU A 295 23.62 7.84 -17.35
CA GLU A 295 24.17 8.32 -18.62
C GLU A 295 23.09 8.86 -19.56
N SER A 296 21.82 8.52 -19.31
CA SER A 296 20.69 9.13 -20.02
C SER A 296 20.46 10.60 -19.66
N TYR A 297 21.05 11.08 -18.56
CA TYR A 297 20.90 12.46 -18.12
C TYR A 297 21.91 13.39 -18.83
N PRO A 298 21.48 14.60 -19.24
CA PRO A 298 22.40 15.62 -19.71
C PRO A 298 23.48 15.95 -18.69
N ALA A 299 24.65 16.40 -19.16
CA ALA A 299 25.78 16.76 -18.28
C ALA A 299 25.36 17.78 -17.20
N TRP A 300 24.51 18.74 -17.52
CA TRP A 300 24.02 19.75 -16.58
C TRP A 300 23.15 19.21 -15.44
N CYS A 301 22.58 18.00 -15.56
CA CYS A 301 21.93 17.30 -14.45
C CYS A 301 22.91 16.52 -13.57
N ARG A 302 24.09 16.16 -14.12
CA ARG A 302 25.05 15.27 -13.47
C ARG A 302 26.01 16.00 -12.51
N VAL A 303 26.04 17.33 -12.55
CA VAL A 303 27.04 18.16 -11.83
C VAL A 303 26.57 18.63 -10.45
N SER A 304 25.39 18.22 -9.98
CA SER A 304 24.84 18.67 -8.69
C SER A 304 24.34 17.49 -7.83
N LYS A 305 25.26 16.78 -7.19
CA LYS A 305 25.01 16.06 -5.93
C LYS A 305 26.24 16.15 -5.05
#